data_AF-A0A518C762-F1
#
_entry.id   AF-A0A518C762-F1
#
_cell.length_a   1.000
_cell.length_b   1.000
_cell.length_c   1.000
_cell.angle_alpha   90.00
_cell.angle_beta   90.00
_cell.angle_gamma   90.00
#
_symmetry.space_group_name_H-M   'P 1'
#
loop_
_entity.id
_entity.type
_entity.pdbx_description
1 polymer ?
#
loop_
_entity_poly.entity_id
_entity_poly.type
_entity_poly.pdbx_seq_one_letter_code
_entity_poly.pdbx_strand_id
1 'polypeptide(L)'
;MRSWLKSVALWWNDWVGDKEMENSIRQHLDQAGYYGRTAALSGVRLVAIERPGWVQIYRFEAKGRVRVDHEESDAPEPSPQYDQLFGLVLHDFRKSIMDVRVFTDPVPRRALFLRWSEGLIQLRGAAGLS
;
A
#
# COMPACT_ATOMS: atom_id res chain seq x y z
N MET A 1 -10.88 28.89 -6.97
CA MET A 1 -10.95 27.82 -8.00
C MET A 1 -9.76 26.85 -7.99
N ARG A 2 -8.50 27.28 -7.80
CA ARG A 2 -7.33 26.38 -7.77
C ARG A 2 -7.29 25.36 -6.61
N SER A 3 -7.96 25.64 -5.49
CA SER A 3 -8.01 24.72 -4.33
C SER A 3 -8.90 23.50 -4.58
N TRP A 4 -10.05 23.67 -5.23
CA TRP A 4 -10.97 22.57 -5.51
C TRP A 4 -10.39 21.53 -6.46
N LEU A 5 -9.68 21.96 -7.51
CA LEU A 5 -8.98 21.05 -8.43
C LEU A 5 -7.87 20.25 -7.74
N LYS A 6 -7.19 20.84 -6.74
CA LYS A 6 -6.20 20.12 -5.92
C LYS A 6 -6.86 19.07 -5.03
N SER A 7 -8.01 19.41 -4.42
CA SER A 7 -8.78 18.47 -3.60
C SER A 7 -9.32 17.29 -4.40
N VAL A 8 -9.80 17.52 -5.62
CA VAL A 8 -10.23 16.44 -6.53
C VAL A 8 -9.05 15.57 -6.96
N ALA A 9 -7.90 16.16 -7.28
CA ALA A 9 -6.70 15.40 -7.63
C ALA A 9 -6.18 14.54 -6.46
N LEU A 10 -6.23 15.06 -5.23
CA LEU A 10 -5.89 14.30 -4.02
C LEU A 10 -6.86 13.15 -3.81
N TRP A 11 -8.17 13.43 -3.88
CA TRP A 11 -9.21 12.40 -3.75
C TRP A 11 -9.04 11.27 -4.78
N TRP A 12 -8.71 11.60 -6.03
CA TRP A 12 -8.43 10.60 -7.07
C TRP A 12 -7.14 9.82 -6.82
N ASN A 13 -6.13 10.42 -6.19
CA ASN A 13 -4.86 9.76 -5.90
C ASN A 13 -4.93 8.89 -4.62
N ASP A 14 -5.85 9.20 -3.72
CA ASP A 14 -6.10 8.46 -2.47
C ASP A 14 -7.17 7.37 -2.66
N TRP A 15 -7.84 7.33 -3.82
CA TRP A 15 -8.86 6.36 -4.11
C TRP A 15 -8.28 4.99 -4.47
N VAL A 16 -8.57 4.00 -3.63
CA VAL A 16 -8.19 2.57 -3.81
C VAL A 16 -9.09 1.87 -4.84
N GLY A 17 -10.31 2.38 -5.07
CA GLY A 17 -11.29 1.80 -6.01
C GLY A 17 -11.97 0.51 -5.50
N ASP A 18 -11.23 -0.31 -4.75
CA ASP A 18 -11.64 -1.63 -4.26
C ASP A 18 -11.60 -1.67 -2.72
N LYS A 19 -12.77 -1.87 -2.09
CA LYS A 19 -12.93 -1.92 -0.63
C LYS A 19 -12.30 -3.18 -0.03
N GLU A 20 -12.31 -4.30 -0.75
CA GLU A 20 -11.68 -5.54 -0.29
C GLU A 20 -10.17 -5.37 -0.23
N MET A 21 -9.59 -4.79 -1.26
CA MET A 21 -8.18 -4.43 -1.29
C MET A 21 -7.79 -3.47 -0.16
N GLU A 22 -8.58 -2.41 0.04
CA GLU A 22 -8.33 -1.45 1.12
C GLU A 22 -8.32 -2.16 2.48
N ASN A 23 -9.31 -3.00 2.75
CA ASN A 23 -9.40 -3.75 4.00
C ASN A 23 -8.20 -4.68 4.20
N SER A 24 -7.78 -5.40 3.17
CA SER A 24 -6.61 -6.28 3.21
C SER A 24 -5.32 -5.50 3.48
N ILE A 25 -5.15 -4.32 2.86
CA ILE A 25 -4.00 -3.44 3.14
C ILE A 25 -4.02 -2.99 4.61
N ARG A 26 -5.16 -2.53 5.11
CA ARG A 26 -5.29 -2.06 6.50
C ARG A 26 -5.03 -3.18 7.50
N GLN A 27 -5.59 -4.37 7.26
CA GLN A 27 -5.36 -5.55 8.10
C GLN A 27 -3.88 -5.95 8.09
N HIS A 28 -3.21 -5.89 6.95
CA HIS A 28 -1.79 -6.18 6.86
C HIS A 28 -0.93 -5.13 7.59
N LEU A 29 -1.31 -3.86 7.55
CA LEU A 29 -0.66 -2.80 8.34
C LEU A 29 -0.83 -3.04 9.85
N ASP A 30 -2.01 -3.47 10.31
CA ASP A 30 -2.24 -3.85 11.71
C ASP A 30 -1.32 -5.00 12.14
N GLN A 31 -1.12 -6.01 11.28
CA GLN A 31 -0.20 -7.12 11.52
C GLN A 31 1.27 -6.70 11.51
N ALA A 32 1.62 -5.67 10.73
CA ALA A 32 2.97 -5.12 10.63
C ALA A 32 3.34 -4.15 11.77
N GLY A 33 2.48 -3.98 12.78
CA GLY A 33 2.74 -3.13 13.93
C GLY A 33 2.34 -1.66 13.74
N TYR A 34 1.45 -1.37 12.78
CA TYR A 34 0.92 -0.02 12.56
C TYR A 34 -0.57 0.05 12.91
N TYR A 35 -1.09 1.25 13.15
CA TYR A 35 -2.53 1.47 13.22
C TYR A 35 -3.15 1.55 11.81
N GLY A 36 -3.42 0.39 11.21
CA GLY A 36 -3.90 0.22 9.83
C GLY A 36 -5.24 0.92 9.55
N ARG A 37 -6.16 0.91 10.51
CA ARG A 37 -7.46 1.64 10.39
C ARG A 37 -7.30 3.15 10.18
N THR A 38 -6.26 3.74 10.74
CA THR A 38 -5.99 5.19 10.66
C THR A 38 -4.90 5.55 9.65
N ALA A 39 -4.31 4.56 8.99
CA ALA A 39 -3.26 4.79 8.02
C ALA A 39 -3.81 5.58 6.83
N ALA A 40 -3.06 6.61 6.42
CA ALA A 40 -3.35 7.36 5.20
C ALA A 40 -2.76 6.60 4.01
N LEU A 41 -3.61 6.06 3.15
CA LEU A 41 -3.21 5.36 1.93
C LEU A 41 -3.21 6.34 0.76
N SER A 42 -2.23 6.22 -0.13
CA SER A 42 -2.14 7.04 -1.32
C SER A 42 -1.45 6.30 -2.46
N GLY A 43 -1.63 6.80 -3.68
CA GLY A 43 -0.91 6.30 -4.85
C GLY A 43 -1.23 4.86 -5.21
N VAL A 44 -2.43 4.36 -4.85
CA VAL A 44 -2.86 3.01 -5.19
C VAL A 44 -3.08 2.89 -6.68
N ARG A 45 -2.21 2.16 -7.37
CA ARG A 45 -2.22 2.07 -8.83
C ARG A 45 -1.85 0.69 -9.33
N LEU A 46 -2.58 0.22 -10.34
CA LEU A 46 -2.22 -0.97 -11.10
C LEU A 46 -0.90 -0.71 -11.86
N VAL A 47 0.08 -1.58 -11.65
CA VAL A 47 1.43 -1.45 -12.21
C VAL A 47 1.85 -2.64 -13.07
N ALA A 48 1.24 -3.81 -12.90
CA ALA A 48 1.43 -4.94 -13.81
C ALA A 48 0.18 -5.81 -13.87
N ILE A 49 -0.02 -6.50 -15.00
CA ILE A 49 -1.20 -7.34 -15.25
C ILE A 49 -0.89 -8.52 -16.19
N GLU A 50 -1.45 -9.69 -15.91
CA GLU A 50 -1.52 -10.83 -16.83
C GLU A 50 -2.79 -10.71 -17.69
N ARG A 51 -2.74 -10.91 -19.01
CA ARG A 51 -3.95 -10.98 -19.85
C ARG A 51 -4.61 -12.36 -19.71
N PRO A 52 -5.95 -12.46 -19.55
CA PRO A 52 -6.97 -11.42 -19.72
C PRO A 52 -7.26 -10.51 -18.50
N GLY A 53 -6.55 -10.65 -17.38
CA GLY A 53 -6.65 -9.76 -16.22
C GLY A 53 -6.64 -10.46 -14.86
N TRP A 54 -6.33 -11.76 -14.84
CA TRP A 54 -6.46 -12.62 -13.65
C TRP A 54 -5.46 -12.32 -12.55
N VAL A 55 -4.23 -11.93 -12.93
CA VAL A 55 -3.20 -11.54 -11.98
C VAL A 55 -2.91 -10.06 -12.18
N GLN A 56 -3.01 -9.32 -11.09
CA GLN A 56 -2.83 -7.88 -11.07
C GLN A 56 -1.92 -7.49 -9.93
N ILE A 57 -0.98 -6.58 -10.20
CA ILE A 57 -0.08 -6.04 -9.19
C ILE A 57 -0.37 -4.56 -9.04
N TYR A 58 -0.64 -4.14 -7.82
CA TYR A 58 -0.82 -2.75 -7.45
C TYR A 58 0.34 -2.28 -6.59
N ARG A 59 0.76 -1.03 -6.78
CA ARG A 59 1.60 -0.32 -5.82
C ARG A 59 0.73 0.56 -4.95
N PHE A 60 1.20 0.85 -3.74
CA PHE A 60 0.64 1.91 -2.91
C PHE A 60 1.73 2.51 -2.01
N GLU A 61 1.40 3.64 -1.41
CA GLU A 61 2.13 4.24 -0.32
C GLU A 61 1.20 4.39 0.88
N ALA A 62 1.76 4.30 2.08
CA ALA A 62 0.99 4.48 3.30
C ALA A 62 1.79 5.29 4.32
N LYS A 63 1.12 6.20 5.03
CA LYS A 63 1.66 6.81 6.23
C LYS A 63 0.97 6.17 7.43
N GLY A 64 1.71 5.34 8.17
CA GLY A 64 1.20 4.57 9.31
C GLY A 64 1.73 5.09 10.64
N ARG A 65 0.86 5.20 11.66
CA ARG A 65 1.31 5.43 13.04
C ARG A 65 1.84 4.11 13.60
N VAL A 66 3.04 4.13 14.18
CA VAL A 66 3.64 2.96 14.83
C VAL A 66 2.86 2.62 16.10
N ARG A 67 2.55 1.33 16.29
CA ARG A 67 1.99 0.82 17.54
C ARG A 67 3.14 0.52 18.49
N VAL A 68 3.30 1.37 19.50
CA VAL A 68 4.21 1.11 20.61
C VAL A 68 3.39 0.37 21.66
N ASP A 69 3.72 -0.90 21.88
CA ASP A 69 3.07 -1.68 22.93
C ASP A 69 3.62 -1.16 24.28
N HIS A 70 2.75 -0.52 25.06
CA HIS A 70 3.09 0.00 26.38
C HIS A 70 3.11 -1.15 27.38
N GLU A 71 4.29 -1.70 27.65
CA GLU A 71 4.51 -2.46 28.87
C GLU A 71 4.44 -1.48 30.05
N GLU A 72 3.40 -1.65 30.87
CA GLU A 72 3.12 -1.02 32.17
C GLU A 72 4.24 -0.10 32.70
N SER A 73 4.16 1.16 32.34
CA SER A 73 5.05 2.20 32.85
C SER A 73 4.20 3.43 33.08
N ASP A 74 4.17 3.92 34.33
CA ASP A 74 3.59 5.23 34.73
C ASP A 74 4.32 6.43 34.06
N ALA A 75 5.04 6.20 32.96
CA ALA A 75 5.70 7.21 32.18
C ALA A 75 4.69 7.97 31.29
N PRO A 76 4.97 9.25 30.97
CA PRO A 76 4.18 10.04 30.03
C PRO A 76 4.05 9.33 28.68
N GLU A 77 2.86 9.38 28.07
CA GLU A 77 2.62 8.82 26.74
C GLU A 77 3.59 9.46 25.73
N PRO A 78 4.39 8.65 25.00
CA PRO A 78 5.36 9.17 24.05
C PRO A 78 4.68 9.80 22.85
N SER A 79 5.38 10.73 22.23
CA SER A 79 4.94 11.38 21.00
C SER A 79 4.60 10.34 19.92
N PRO A 80 3.50 10.52 19.15
CA PRO A 80 3.14 9.57 18.11
C PRO A 80 4.22 9.54 17.00
N GLN A 81 4.77 8.35 16.74
CA GLN A 81 5.69 8.11 15.65
C GLN A 81 4.94 7.67 14.38
N TYR A 82 5.36 8.20 13.23
CA TYR A 82 4.80 7.88 11.93
C TYR A 82 5.90 7.44 10.96
N ASP A 83 5.66 6.34 10.26
CA ASP A 83 6.55 5.87 9.20
C ASP A 83 5.90 6.08 7.83
N GLN A 84 6.75 6.36 6.85
CA GLN A 84 6.40 6.29 5.44
C GLN A 84 6.64 4.85 4.96
N LEU A 85 5.61 4.25 4.39
CA LEU A 85 5.59 2.86 3.97
C LEU A 85 5.37 2.77 2.46
N PHE A 86 6.02 1.76 1.88
CA PHE A 86 5.98 1.44 0.47
C PHE A 86 5.32 0.08 0.31
N GLY A 87 4.20 0.03 -0.40
CA GLY A 87 3.35 -1.15 -0.49
C GLY A 87 3.28 -1.77 -1.88
N LEU A 88 3.05 -3.09 -1.92
CA LEU A 88 2.64 -3.86 -3.09
C LEU A 88 1.48 -4.77 -2.73
N VAL A 89 0.56 -4.95 -3.68
CA VAL A 89 -0.51 -5.94 -3.61
C VAL A 89 -0.44 -6.80 -4.87
N LEU A 90 -0.40 -8.12 -4.72
CA LEU A 90 -0.65 -9.07 -5.79
C LEU A 90 -2.04 -9.65 -5.58
N HIS A 91 -2.90 -9.53 -6.59
CA HIS A 91 -4.23 -10.08 -6.61
C HIS A 91 -4.32 -11.13 -7.72
N ASP A 92 -4.52 -12.40 -7.37
CA ASP A 92 -4.84 -13.48 -8.30
C ASP A 92 -6.30 -13.91 -8.10
N PHE A 93 -7.17 -13.43 -9.00
CA PHE A 93 -8.60 -13.68 -8.97
C PHE A 93 -8.96 -15.17 -9.16
N ARG A 94 -8.11 -15.97 -9.83
CA ARG A 94 -8.38 -17.40 -10.05
C ARG A 94 -8.25 -18.22 -8.77
N LYS A 95 -7.40 -17.76 -7.86
CA LYS A 95 -7.07 -18.46 -6.62
C LYS A 95 -7.66 -17.76 -5.39
N SER A 96 -8.33 -16.62 -5.58
CA SER A 96 -8.78 -15.72 -4.51
C SER A 96 -7.63 -15.36 -3.56
N ILE A 97 -6.44 -15.13 -4.12
CA ILE A 97 -5.24 -14.76 -3.36
C ILE A 97 -5.05 -13.25 -3.45
N MET A 98 -4.89 -12.62 -2.29
CA MET A 98 -4.47 -11.23 -2.16
C MET A 98 -3.25 -11.16 -1.24
N ASP A 99 -2.05 -11.10 -1.82
CA ASP A 99 -0.80 -10.98 -1.09
C ASP A 99 -0.42 -9.50 -0.99
N VAL A 100 -0.47 -8.96 0.23
CA VAL A 100 -0.05 -7.59 0.55
C VAL A 100 1.32 -7.63 1.19
N ARG A 101 2.22 -6.74 0.76
CA ARG A 101 3.52 -6.51 1.40
C ARG A 101 3.76 -5.02 1.58
N VAL A 102 4.29 -4.65 2.74
CA VAL A 102 4.73 -3.30 3.07
C VAL A 102 6.20 -3.29 3.47
N PHE A 103 6.87 -2.21 3.11
CA PHE A 103 8.30 -2.00 3.34
C PHE A 103 8.54 -0.59 3.85
N THR A 104 9.54 -0.42 4.72
CA THR A 104 10.05 0.90 5.12
C THR A 104 11.07 1.45 4.11
N ASP A 105 11.68 0.57 3.31
CA ASP A 105 12.65 0.90 2.26
C ASP A 105 12.05 0.58 0.85
N PRO A 106 12.14 1.49 -0.13
CA PRO A 106 11.71 1.23 -1.50
C PRO A 106 12.50 0.12 -2.24
N VAL A 107 13.75 -0.19 -1.84
CA VAL A 107 14.60 -1.19 -2.51
C VAL A 107 14.03 -2.61 -2.45
N PRO A 108 13.68 -3.18 -1.28
CA PRO A 108 13.08 -4.52 -1.22
C PRO A 108 11.71 -4.57 -1.90
N ARG A 109 10.95 -3.46 -1.89
CA ARG A 109 9.71 -3.34 -2.69
C ARG A 109 10.00 -3.54 -4.17
N ARG A 110 10.99 -2.83 -4.70
CA ARG A 110 11.39 -2.94 -6.12
C ARG A 110 11.79 -4.37 -6.48
N ALA A 111 12.62 -5.00 -5.65
CA ALA A 111 13.05 -6.39 -5.87
C ALA A 111 11.85 -7.36 -5.88
N LEU A 112 10.89 -7.20 -4.96
CA LEU A 112 9.67 -8.01 -4.96
C LEU A 112 8.82 -7.78 -6.22
N PHE A 113 8.63 -6.52 -6.62
CA PHE A 113 7.90 -6.18 -7.83
C PHE A 113 8.48 -6.87 -9.06
N LEU A 114 9.81 -6.82 -9.24
CA LEU A 114 10.46 -7.47 -10.39
C LEU A 114 10.18 -8.97 -10.42
N ARG A 115 10.22 -9.65 -9.28
CA ARG A 115 9.87 -11.09 -9.19
C ARG A 115 8.40 -11.35 -9.48
N TRP A 116 7.49 -10.58 -8.88
CA TRP A 116 6.05 -10.78 -9.08
C TRP A 116 5.59 -10.42 -10.50
N SER A 117 6.23 -9.44 -11.13
CA SER A 117 5.89 -8.98 -12.48
C SER A 117 6.52 -9.80 -13.60
N GLU A 118 7.27 -10.86 -13.27
CA GLU A 118 7.88 -11.74 -14.27
C GLU A 118 6.82 -12.36 -15.19
N GLY A 119 6.92 -12.09 -16.49
CA GLY A 119 5.93 -12.54 -17.49
C GLY A 119 4.63 -11.72 -17.54
N LEU A 120 4.49 -10.67 -16.73
CA LEU A 120 3.33 -9.77 -16.75
C LEU A 120 3.58 -8.55 -17.64
N ILE A 121 2.49 -7.95 -18.12
CA ILE A 121 2.54 -6.66 -18.81
C ILE A 121 2.72 -5.56 -17.76
N GLN A 122 3.87 -4.90 -17.78
CA GLN A 122 4.12 -3.72 -16.93
C GLN A 122 3.46 -2.47 -17.52
N LEU A 123 2.75 -1.72 -16.69
CA LEU A 123 2.04 -0.51 -17.07
C LEU A 123 2.89 0.73 -16.79
N ARG A 124 2.54 1.89 -17.39
CA ARG A 124 3.23 3.17 -17.14
C ARG A 124 3.28 3.57 -15.67
N GLY A 125 2.35 3.09 -14.86
CA GLY A 125 2.34 3.26 -13.40
C GLY A 125 3.52 2.60 -12.68
N ALA A 126 4.27 1.71 -13.33
CA ALA A 126 5.45 1.04 -12.77
C ALA A 126 6.71 1.92 -12.70
N ALA A 127 6.65 3.20 -13.10
CA ALA A 127 7.78 4.12 -13.01
C ALA A 127 8.34 4.17 -11.58
N GLY A 128 9.64 3.89 -11.42
CA GLY A 128 10.34 3.76 -10.14
C GLY A 128 10.32 2.34 -9.53
N LEU A 129 9.65 1.38 -10.17
CA LEU A 129 9.65 -0.05 -9.81
C LEU A 129 10.36 -0.92 -10.86
N SER A 130 10.40 -0.49 -12.12
CA SER A 130 11.19 -1.08 -13.20
C SER A 130 12.66 -0.69 -13.10
#